data_AF-A0A9N9FK67-F1
#
_entry.id   AF-A0A9N9FK67-F1
#
_cell.length_a   1.000
_cell.length_b   1.000
_cell.length_c   1.000
_cell.angle_alpha   90.00
_cell.angle_beta   90.00
_cell.angle_gamma   90.00
#
_symmetry.space_group_name_H-M   'P 1'
#
loop_
_entity.id
_entity.type
_entity.pdbx_description
1 polymer ?
#
loop_
_entity_poly.entity_id
_entity_poly.type
_entity_poly.pdbx_seq_one_letter_code
_entity_poly.pdbx_strand_id
1 'polypeptide(L)'
;MDFTQILPSEVTIDLFKNLDAKNLCSLSLVSRNWNILVSDNHLWTEIALKRWENKQGMKEICTDTHSLWYLKPGTWKKAYILVEKEAHRTRLEMEDLCETTWIFKFNNALAFHAGSPKFLRNGRYIHEGMMDGTLPWKFTNGCVRVSQFPHLSPSRPDPTDHKSDWGLKLKNVYVTFSSVDHTGFQRRLREFNCELALELGIDYPTEAGLQNIT
;
A
#
# COMPACT_ATOMS: atom_id res chain seq x y z
N MET A 1 -12.83 -36.71 -12.11
CA MET A 1 -14.09 -35.98 -12.37
C MET A 1 -13.87 -34.55 -11.90
N ASP A 2 -14.02 -33.56 -12.77
CA ASP A 2 -13.82 -32.14 -12.41
C ASP A 2 -15.12 -31.59 -11.83
N PHE A 3 -15.13 -31.29 -10.52
CA PHE A 3 -16.33 -30.80 -9.84
C PHE A 3 -16.74 -29.41 -10.32
N THR A 4 -15.83 -28.62 -10.90
CA THR A 4 -16.13 -27.28 -11.43
C THR A 4 -17.01 -27.32 -12.70
N GLN A 5 -17.17 -28.51 -13.29
CA GLN A 5 -18.08 -28.74 -14.42
C GLN A 5 -19.45 -29.28 -13.98
N ILE A 6 -19.59 -29.62 -12.70
CA ILE A 6 -20.78 -30.27 -12.14
C ILE A 6 -21.50 -29.33 -11.19
N LEU A 7 -20.74 -28.61 -10.35
CA LEU A 7 -21.27 -27.64 -9.41
C LEU A 7 -21.54 -26.30 -10.11
N PRO A 8 -22.57 -25.56 -9.68
CA PRO A 8 -22.74 -24.17 -10.07
C PRO A 8 -21.50 -23.33 -9.75
N SER A 9 -21.28 -22.27 -10.54
CA SER A 9 -20.16 -21.34 -10.37
C SER A 9 -20.14 -20.72 -8.98
N GLU A 10 -21.32 -20.40 -8.44
CA GLU A 10 -21.49 -19.74 -7.16
C GLU A 10 -20.99 -20.64 -6.01
N VAL A 11 -21.34 -21.92 -6.05
CA VAL A 11 -20.89 -22.91 -5.05
C VAL A 11 -19.38 -23.11 -5.15
N THR A 12 -18.85 -23.16 -6.37
CA THR A 12 -17.41 -23.31 -6.59
C THR A 12 -16.62 -22.10 -6.10
N ILE A 13 -17.11 -20.89 -6.37
CA ILE A 13 -16.53 -19.63 -5.88
C ILE A 13 -16.58 -19.59 -4.34
N ASP A 14 -17.70 -20.02 -3.74
CA ASP A 14 -17.83 -20.06 -2.29
C ASP A 14 -16.81 -21.00 -1.63
N LEU A 15 -16.55 -22.17 -2.24
CA LEU A 15 -15.47 -23.05 -1.83
C LEU A 15 -14.10 -22.37 -1.94
N PHE A 16 -13.86 -21.63 -3.02
CA PHE A 16 -12.59 -20.93 -3.28
C PHE A 16 -12.29 -19.82 -2.27
N LYS A 17 -13.29 -19.20 -1.64
CA LYS A 17 -13.09 -18.18 -0.59
C LYS A 17 -12.33 -18.69 0.63
N ASN A 18 -12.35 -20.00 0.86
CA ASN A 18 -11.63 -20.63 1.97
C ASN A 18 -10.14 -20.86 1.67
N LEU A 19 -9.68 -20.56 0.45
CA LEU A 19 -8.31 -20.74 0.02
C LEU A 19 -7.52 -19.44 0.15
N ASP A 20 -6.22 -19.57 0.40
CA ASP A 20 -5.31 -18.42 0.37
C ASP A 20 -5.01 -17.97 -1.07
N ALA A 21 -4.51 -16.74 -1.21
CA ALA A 21 -4.19 -16.17 -2.51
C ALA A 21 -3.18 -17.01 -3.31
N LYS A 22 -2.27 -17.73 -2.62
CA LYS A 22 -1.27 -18.60 -3.24
C LYS A 22 -1.92 -19.82 -3.90
N ASN A 23 -2.81 -20.51 -3.19
CA ASN A 23 -3.53 -21.65 -3.74
C ASN A 23 -4.44 -21.21 -4.89
N LEU A 24 -5.13 -20.07 -4.76
CA LEU A 24 -5.95 -19.52 -5.85
C LEU A 24 -5.12 -19.21 -7.10
N CYS A 25 -3.96 -18.58 -6.95
CA CYS A 25 -3.04 -18.37 -8.08
C CYS A 25 -2.64 -19.71 -8.73
N SER A 26 -2.40 -20.75 -7.92
CA SER A 26 -2.06 -22.08 -8.44
C SER A 26 -3.24 -22.72 -9.19
N LEU A 27 -4.46 -22.57 -8.67
CA LEU A 27 -5.69 -23.02 -9.33
C LEU A 27 -5.94 -22.34 -10.68
N SER A 28 -5.56 -21.06 -10.81
CA SER A 28 -5.70 -20.35 -12.09
C SER A 28 -4.86 -20.93 -13.23
N LEU A 29 -3.88 -21.78 -12.91
CA LEU A 29 -3.03 -22.46 -13.89
C LEU A 29 -3.54 -23.85 -14.29
N VAL A 30 -4.57 -24.38 -13.62
CA VAL A 30 -5.09 -25.73 -13.86
C VAL A 30 -5.79 -25.82 -15.21
N SER A 31 -6.72 -24.90 -15.50
CA SER A 31 -7.40 -24.82 -16.79
C SER A 31 -7.99 -23.43 -17.02
N ARG A 32 -8.44 -23.16 -18.26
CA ARG A 32 -9.12 -21.90 -18.60
C ARG A 32 -10.38 -21.68 -17.76
N ASN A 33 -11.15 -22.73 -17.49
CA ASN A 33 -12.36 -22.64 -16.66
C ASN A 33 -12.02 -22.23 -15.22
N TRP A 34 -11.01 -22.87 -14.63
CA TRP A 34 -10.54 -22.53 -13.29
C TRP A 34 -9.99 -21.10 -13.23
N ASN A 35 -9.29 -20.65 -14.26
CA ASN A 35 -8.83 -19.27 -14.33
C ASN A 35 -9.98 -18.25 -14.35
N ILE A 36 -11.08 -18.55 -15.06
CA ILE A 36 -12.28 -17.70 -15.07
C ILE A 36 -12.88 -17.61 -13.66
N LEU A 37 -13.11 -18.76 -13.02
CA LEU A 37 -13.69 -18.82 -11.67
C LEU A 37 -12.81 -18.15 -10.62
N VAL A 38 -11.49 -18.40 -10.67
CA VAL A 38 -10.54 -17.75 -9.77
C VAL A 38 -10.42 -16.26 -10.05
N SER A 39 -10.69 -15.78 -11.26
CA SER A 39 -10.63 -14.34 -11.57
C SER A 39 -11.91 -13.59 -11.20
N ASP A 40 -12.85 -14.24 -10.52
CA ASP A 40 -14.08 -13.60 -10.05
C ASP A 40 -13.79 -12.44 -9.08
N ASN A 41 -14.48 -11.32 -9.29
CA ASN A 41 -14.25 -10.11 -8.51
C ASN A 41 -14.80 -10.22 -7.09
N HIS A 42 -15.91 -10.93 -6.88
CA HIS A 42 -16.47 -11.10 -5.53
C HIS A 42 -15.55 -11.98 -4.66
N LEU A 43 -14.98 -13.03 -5.24
CA LEU A 43 -13.95 -13.84 -4.59
C LEU A 43 -12.77 -13.00 -4.09
N TRP A 44 -12.15 -12.22 -4.99
CA TRP A 44 -10.98 -11.42 -4.63
C TRP A 44 -11.31 -10.25 -3.73
N THR A 45 -12.51 -9.67 -3.81
CA THR A 45 -12.95 -8.64 -2.87
C THR A 45 -12.91 -9.16 -1.44
N GLU A 46 -13.53 -10.31 -1.19
CA GLU A 46 -13.64 -10.86 0.17
C GLU A 46 -12.25 -11.20 0.74
N ILE A 47 -11.40 -11.80 -0.10
CA ILE A 47 -10.02 -12.15 0.26
C ILE A 47 -9.20 -10.90 0.54
N ALA A 48 -9.31 -9.89 -0.32
CA ALA A 48 -8.58 -8.64 -0.19
C ALA A 48 -8.98 -7.91 1.10
N LEU A 49 -10.27 -7.67 1.31
CA LEU A 49 -10.77 -6.95 2.47
C LEU A 49 -10.40 -7.66 3.78
N LYS A 50 -10.54 -8.99 3.85
CA LYS A 50 -10.11 -9.78 5.01
C LYS A 50 -8.60 -9.71 5.24
N ARG A 51 -7.80 -9.71 4.18
CA ARG A 51 -6.33 -9.62 4.26
C ARG A 51 -5.86 -8.23 4.70
N TRP A 52 -6.53 -7.18 4.25
CA TRP A 52 -6.19 -5.79 4.51
C TRP A 52 -6.77 -5.26 5.82
N GLU A 53 -7.66 -6.03 6.45
CA GLU A 53 -8.24 -5.69 7.74
C GLU A 53 -7.14 -5.37 8.77
N ASN A 54 -7.30 -4.23 9.46
CA ASN A 54 -6.36 -3.72 10.46
C ASN A 54 -4.93 -3.42 9.96
N LYS A 55 -4.70 -3.40 8.64
CA LYS A 55 -3.41 -2.96 8.08
C LYS A 55 -3.36 -1.44 7.93
N GLN A 56 -2.20 -0.85 8.18
CA GLN A 56 -1.92 0.54 7.83
C GLN A 56 -2.02 0.68 6.31
N GLY A 57 -2.73 1.69 5.83
CA GLY A 57 -3.09 1.81 4.41
C GLY A 57 -4.53 1.40 4.11
N MET A 58 -5.22 0.67 4.99
CA MET A 58 -6.60 0.22 4.74
C MET A 58 -7.56 1.37 4.51
N LYS A 59 -7.39 2.47 5.26
CA LYS A 59 -8.20 3.68 5.08
C LYS A 59 -8.01 4.25 3.67
N GLU A 60 -6.76 4.35 3.23
CA GLU A 60 -6.37 4.86 1.91
C GLU A 60 -6.89 3.95 0.80
N ILE A 61 -6.78 2.64 0.97
CA ILE A 61 -7.31 1.65 0.03
C ILE A 61 -8.83 1.83 -0.09
N CYS A 62 -9.55 2.03 1.02
CA CYS A 62 -11.01 2.13 1.03
C CYS A 62 -11.56 3.56 0.81
N THR A 63 -10.70 4.56 0.61
CA THR A 63 -11.15 5.95 0.44
C THR A 63 -11.89 6.12 -0.89
N ASP A 64 -11.43 5.46 -1.95
CA ASP A 64 -12.06 5.50 -3.26
C ASP A 64 -13.12 4.39 -3.40
N THR A 65 -14.17 4.67 -4.19
CA THR A 65 -15.17 3.65 -4.51
C THR A 65 -14.56 2.61 -5.45
N HIS A 66 -14.55 1.34 -5.02
CA HIS A 66 -14.05 0.22 -5.84
C HIS A 66 -15.04 -0.25 -6.91
N SER A 67 -16.06 0.57 -7.23
CA SER A 67 -17.10 0.21 -8.21
C SER A 67 -16.51 -0.09 -9.59
N LEU A 68 -15.47 0.65 -9.99
CA LEU A 68 -14.73 0.40 -11.23
C LEU A 68 -14.13 -1.00 -11.30
N TRP A 69 -13.71 -1.55 -10.16
CA TRP A 69 -13.05 -2.87 -10.12
C TRP A 69 -14.02 -4.02 -10.39
N TYR A 70 -15.32 -3.80 -10.21
CA TYR A 70 -16.33 -4.79 -10.55
C TYR A 70 -16.67 -4.81 -12.05
N LEU A 71 -16.40 -3.72 -12.79
CA LEU A 71 -16.78 -3.60 -14.20
C LEU A 71 -16.00 -4.53 -15.14
N LYS A 72 -14.82 -4.99 -14.71
CA LYS A 72 -13.96 -5.87 -15.50
C LYS A 72 -13.50 -7.07 -14.66
N PRO A 73 -13.75 -8.31 -15.11
CA PRO A 73 -13.30 -9.50 -14.39
C PRO A 73 -11.79 -9.51 -14.13
N GLY A 74 -11.39 -9.99 -12.96
CA GLY A 74 -9.99 -10.08 -12.52
C GLY A 74 -9.36 -8.77 -12.08
N THR A 75 -10.10 -7.66 -12.05
CA THR A 75 -9.56 -6.36 -11.65
C THR A 75 -9.31 -6.29 -10.15
N TRP A 76 -10.18 -6.90 -9.34
CA TRP A 76 -9.93 -7.05 -7.90
C TRP A 76 -8.65 -7.86 -7.62
N LYS A 77 -8.39 -8.92 -8.40
CA LYS A 77 -7.13 -9.67 -8.33
C LYS A 77 -5.92 -8.79 -8.65
N LYS A 78 -6.00 -7.93 -9.66
CA LYS A 78 -4.92 -7.00 -10.02
C LYS A 78 -4.67 -5.97 -8.91
N ALA A 79 -5.74 -5.36 -8.38
CA ALA A 79 -5.66 -4.44 -7.24
C ALA A 79 -5.04 -5.12 -6.01
N TYR A 80 -5.46 -6.37 -5.73
CA TYR A 80 -4.86 -7.19 -4.67
C TYR A 80 -3.35 -7.32 -4.83
N ILE A 81 -2.90 -7.74 -6.01
CA ILE A 81 -1.47 -7.90 -6.31
C ILE A 81 -0.71 -6.57 -6.19
N LEU A 82 -1.32 -5.46 -6.64
CA LEU A 82 -0.71 -4.13 -6.56
C LEU A 82 -0.50 -3.70 -5.11
N VAL A 83 -1.52 -3.82 -4.26
CA VAL A 83 -1.43 -3.47 -2.84
C VAL A 83 -0.42 -4.36 -2.13
N GLU A 84 -0.42 -5.68 -2.36
CA GLU A 84 0.58 -6.56 -1.76
C GLU A 84 1.99 -6.18 -2.21
N LYS A 85 2.23 -5.91 -3.50
CA LYS A 85 3.56 -5.45 -3.97
C LYS A 85 4.02 -4.17 -3.27
N GLU A 86 3.11 -3.21 -3.12
CA GLU A 86 3.40 -1.94 -2.46
C GLU A 86 3.64 -2.13 -0.95
N ALA A 87 2.93 -3.05 -0.29
CA ALA A 87 3.15 -3.42 1.11
C ALA A 87 4.52 -4.09 1.34
N HIS A 88 5.06 -4.77 0.32
CA HIS A 88 6.39 -5.39 0.36
C HIS A 88 7.51 -4.44 -0.11
N ARG A 89 7.18 -3.25 -0.62
CA ARG A 89 8.15 -2.33 -1.20
C ARG A 89 9.02 -1.70 -0.12
N THR A 90 10.31 -1.99 -0.15
CA THR A 90 11.33 -1.38 0.74
C THR A 90 12.13 -0.28 0.07
N ARG A 91 12.15 -0.25 -1.27
CA ARG A 91 12.81 0.82 -2.04
C ARG A 91 11.92 2.06 -2.02
N LEU A 92 12.38 3.13 -1.37
CA LEU A 92 11.67 4.39 -1.30
C LEU A 92 11.83 5.24 -2.56
N GLU A 93 10.83 6.07 -2.77
CA GLU A 93 10.79 7.23 -3.66
C GLU A 93 10.80 8.50 -2.80
N MET A 94 11.10 9.65 -3.39
CA MET A 94 11.14 10.93 -2.66
C MET A 94 9.75 11.31 -2.14
N GLU A 95 8.72 11.02 -2.92
CA GLU A 95 7.31 11.27 -2.60
C GLU A 95 6.89 10.53 -1.33
N ASP A 96 7.36 9.29 -1.13
CA ASP A 96 7.09 8.51 0.09
C ASP A 96 7.66 9.18 1.35
N LEU A 97 8.70 10.01 1.22
CA LEU A 97 9.25 10.73 2.36
C LEU A 97 8.48 12.01 2.65
N CYS A 98 8.14 12.74 1.58
CA CYS A 98 7.57 14.06 1.69
C CYS A 98 6.08 14.07 1.98
N GLU A 99 5.35 13.06 1.51
CA GLU A 99 3.88 13.00 1.63
C GLU A 99 3.44 12.18 2.84
N THR A 100 4.28 11.26 3.30
CA THR A 100 3.98 10.44 4.48
C THR A 100 4.07 11.24 5.76
N THR A 101 3.10 11.03 6.64
CA THR A 101 3.14 11.52 8.01
C THR A 101 4.01 10.60 8.85
N TRP A 102 5.00 11.17 9.54
CA TRP A 102 5.97 10.41 10.31
C TRP A 102 5.81 10.63 11.81
N ILE A 103 6.03 9.58 12.59
CA ILE A 103 6.30 9.64 14.04
C ILE A 103 7.80 9.43 14.24
N PHE A 104 8.40 10.25 15.09
CA PHE A 104 9.81 10.15 15.46
C PHE A 104 10.02 9.52 16.83
N LYS A 105 11.09 8.73 16.98
CA LYS A 105 11.56 8.20 18.26
C LYS A 105 13.08 8.05 18.27
N PHE A 106 13.71 8.40 19.39
CA PHE A 106 15.10 7.99 19.68
C PHE A 106 15.14 6.55 20.20
N ASN A 107 16.08 5.75 19.69
CA ASN A 107 16.19 4.34 20.05
C ASN A 107 16.61 4.14 21.52
N ASN A 108 17.44 5.05 22.06
CA ASN A 108 18.04 4.92 23.39
C ASN A 108 17.49 5.94 24.42
N ALA A 109 16.45 6.72 24.09
CA ALA A 109 15.88 7.67 25.03
C ALA A 109 14.82 7.01 25.92
N LEU A 110 14.86 7.32 27.21
CA LEU A 110 13.83 6.92 28.19
C LEU A 110 12.51 7.71 28.00
N ALA A 111 12.59 8.89 27.39
CA ALA A 111 11.44 9.75 27.12
C ALA A 111 11.01 9.66 25.65
N PHE A 112 9.69 9.62 25.42
CA PHE A 112 9.12 9.79 24.09
C PHE A 112 9.27 11.26 23.68
N HIS A 113 10.26 11.55 22.83
CA HIS A 113 10.21 12.77 22.03
C HIS A 113 9.24 12.53 20.87
N ALA A 114 7.95 12.66 21.18
CA ALA A 114 6.90 12.64 20.17
C ALA A 114 6.92 13.99 19.44
N GLY A 115 7.24 13.95 18.15
CA GLY A 115 7.03 15.03 17.23
C GLY A 115 6.63 14.45 15.88
N SER A 116 5.99 15.27 15.06
CA SER A 116 5.57 14.91 13.70
C SER A 116 6.56 15.52 12.71
N PRO A 117 7.73 14.88 12.46
CA PRO A 117 8.69 15.44 11.53
C PRO A 117 8.16 15.48 10.11
N LYS A 118 8.71 16.42 9.34
CA LYS A 118 8.38 16.59 7.92
C LYS A 118 9.65 16.65 7.10
N PHE A 119 9.71 15.85 6.05
CA PHE A 119 10.72 15.94 5.00
C PHE A 119 10.18 16.81 3.87
N LEU A 120 10.71 18.02 3.69
CA LEU A 120 10.27 18.91 2.63
C LEU A 120 11.04 18.64 1.33
N ARG A 121 10.36 18.81 0.19
CA ARG A 121 10.94 18.62 -1.16
C ARG A 121 12.14 19.51 -1.44
N ASN A 122 12.27 20.65 -0.75
CA ASN A 122 13.41 21.56 -0.85
C ASN A 122 14.67 21.07 -0.09
N GLY A 123 14.68 19.83 0.42
CA GLY A 123 15.81 19.28 1.17
C GLY A 123 15.88 19.76 2.62
N ARG A 124 14.81 20.36 3.16
CA ARG A 124 14.72 20.73 4.59
C ARG A 124 13.88 19.74 5.39
N TYR A 125 14.39 19.36 6.55
CA TYR A 125 13.74 18.52 7.54
C TYR A 125 13.29 19.42 8.69
N ILE A 126 12.03 19.26 9.12
CA ILE A 126 11.44 20.02 10.23
C ILE A 126 11.02 19.03 11.32
N HIS A 127 11.30 19.35 12.57
CA HIS A 127 10.82 18.60 13.73
C HIS A 127 10.52 19.56 14.87
N GLU A 128 9.29 19.53 15.40
CA GLU A 128 8.74 20.46 16.42
C GLU A 128 9.35 20.30 17.83
N GLY A 129 10.61 19.87 17.92
CA GLY A 129 11.35 19.71 19.18
C GLY A 129 12.86 19.93 19.04
N MET A 130 13.33 20.38 17.87
CA MET A 130 14.73 20.75 17.67
C MET A 130 14.90 22.26 17.89
N MET A 131 15.92 22.64 18.67
CA MET A 131 16.23 24.03 19.04
C MET A 131 16.39 24.97 17.82
N ASP A 132 16.95 24.49 16.71
CA ASP A 132 17.22 25.28 15.49
C ASP A 132 16.14 25.13 14.39
N GLY A 133 15.02 24.46 14.71
CA GLY A 133 13.81 24.38 13.88
C GLY A 133 13.91 23.61 12.55
N THR A 134 15.08 23.50 11.92
CA THR A 134 15.25 22.82 10.62
C THR A 134 16.65 22.24 10.42
N LEU A 135 16.76 21.13 9.71
CA LEU A 135 18.03 20.53 9.27
C LEU A 135 18.03 20.25 7.76
N PRO A 136 19.18 20.24 7.07
CA PRO A 136 19.23 19.75 5.71
C PRO A 136 19.06 18.23 5.67
N TRP A 137 18.46 17.69 4.62
CA TRP A 137 18.43 16.25 4.36
C TRP A 137 18.71 15.95 2.89
N LYS A 138 19.13 14.72 2.61
CA LYS A 138 19.43 14.23 1.27
C LYS A 138 18.80 12.87 1.04
N PHE A 139 18.34 12.67 -0.19
CA PHE A 139 17.90 11.39 -0.71
C PHE A 139 18.89 10.90 -1.76
N THR A 140 19.43 9.70 -1.61
CA THR A 140 20.36 9.13 -2.59
C THR A 140 20.16 7.63 -2.66
N ASN A 141 19.78 7.12 -3.83
CA ASN A 141 19.58 5.69 -4.10
C ASN A 141 18.66 4.98 -3.08
N GLY A 142 17.56 5.62 -2.67
CA GLY A 142 16.63 5.04 -1.68
C GLY A 142 17.08 5.19 -0.22
N CYS A 143 18.27 5.73 0.04
CA CYS A 143 18.75 6.05 1.38
C CYS A 143 18.46 7.51 1.72
N VAL A 144 18.07 7.73 2.97
CA VAL A 144 17.76 9.06 3.50
C VAL A 144 18.83 9.42 4.51
N ARG A 145 19.34 10.65 4.44
CA ARG A 145 20.26 11.17 5.45
C ARG A 145 19.82 12.55 5.90
N VAL A 146 19.70 12.74 7.21
CA VAL A 146 19.43 14.05 7.82
C VAL A 146 20.75 14.61 8.35
N SER A 147 21.20 15.72 7.80
CA SER A 147 22.43 16.41 8.17
C SER A 147 23.65 15.48 8.27
N GLN A 148 24.36 15.51 9.41
CA GLN A 148 25.52 14.68 9.72
C GLN A 148 25.17 13.28 10.27
N PHE A 149 23.89 12.94 10.46
CA PHE A 149 23.51 11.66 11.05
C PHE A 149 23.70 10.49 10.07
N PRO A 150 23.86 9.25 10.56
CA PRO A 150 23.95 8.08 9.70
C PRO A 150 22.71 7.89 8.82
N HIS A 151 22.89 7.14 7.73
CA HIS A 151 21.83 6.85 6.78
C HIS A 151 20.69 6.10 7.45
N LEU A 152 19.45 6.52 7.16
CA LEU A 152 18.26 5.79 7.53
C LEU A 152 18.03 4.67 6.52
N SER A 153 17.86 3.46 7.04
CA SER A 153 17.52 2.28 6.27
C SER A 153 16.00 2.08 6.28
N PRO A 154 15.35 2.05 5.11
CA PRO A 154 13.93 1.71 5.04
C PRO A 154 13.72 0.23 5.36
N SER A 155 12.63 -0.06 6.05
CA SER A 155 12.19 -1.41 6.37
C SER A 155 10.68 -1.42 6.57
N ARG A 156 10.07 -2.58 6.34
CA ARG A 156 8.69 -2.86 6.69
C ARG A 156 8.67 -4.13 7.53
N PRO A 157 7.72 -4.28 8.49
CA PRO A 157 7.55 -5.56 9.16
C PRO A 157 7.13 -6.61 8.13
N ASP A 158 7.47 -7.88 8.42
CA ASP A 158 7.21 -8.98 7.49
C ASP A 158 5.72 -8.99 7.08
N PRO A 159 5.40 -8.75 5.80
CA PRO A 159 4.02 -8.69 5.36
C PRO A 159 3.32 -10.05 5.46
N THR A 160 4.05 -11.17 5.48
CA THR A 160 3.48 -12.51 5.70
C THR A 160 3.02 -12.72 7.14
N ASP A 161 3.51 -11.90 8.07
CA ASP A 161 2.99 -11.88 9.44
C ASP A 161 1.59 -11.24 9.46
N HIS A 162 0.59 -12.04 9.83
CA HIS A 162 -0.78 -11.58 9.99
C HIS A 162 -0.91 -10.46 11.05
N LYS A 163 0.06 -10.30 11.95
CA LYS A 163 0.12 -9.22 12.95
C LYS A 163 0.86 -7.97 12.47
N SER A 164 1.52 -7.99 11.31
CA SER A 164 2.20 -6.83 10.75
C SER A 164 1.20 -5.75 10.34
N ASP A 165 1.50 -4.49 10.61
CA ASP A 165 0.68 -3.34 10.24
C ASP A 165 1.00 -2.81 8.83
N TRP A 166 1.99 -3.37 8.10
CA TRP A 166 2.51 -2.82 6.83
C TRP A 166 3.16 -1.43 6.94
N GLY A 167 3.33 -0.89 8.14
CA GLY A 167 3.92 0.43 8.34
C GLY A 167 5.35 0.53 7.81
N LEU A 168 5.67 1.66 7.17
CA LEU A 168 7.02 1.96 6.73
C LEU A 168 7.85 2.48 7.91
N LYS A 169 9.06 1.95 8.06
CA LYS A 169 10.00 2.36 9.10
C LYS A 169 11.32 2.79 8.49
N LEU A 170 11.83 3.93 8.94
CA LEU A 170 13.18 4.42 8.62
C LEU A 170 14.01 4.39 9.89
N LYS A 171 15.09 3.61 9.91
CA LYS A 171 15.91 3.47 11.13
C LYS A 171 17.39 3.67 10.88
N ASN A 172 18.06 4.25 11.86
CA ASN A 172 19.51 4.14 12.02
C ASN A 172 19.83 3.76 13.47
N VAL A 173 21.09 3.87 13.88
CA VAL A 173 21.52 3.52 15.25
C VAL A 173 20.93 4.43 16.33
N TYR A 174 20.55 5.66 16.00
CA TYR A 174 20.08 6.67 16.96
C TYR A 174 18.56 6.81 16.99
N VAL A 175 17.91 6.73 15.83
CA VAL A 175 16.50 7.11 15.66
C VAL A 175 15.74 6.12 14.80
N THR A 176 14.42 6.09 15.01
CA THR A 176 13.44 5.39 14.20
C THR A 176 12.31 6.35 13.84
N PHE A 177 11.96 6.40 12.56
CA PHE A 177 10.72 7.00 12.08
C PHE A 177 9.75 5.88 11.71
N SER A 178 8.48 6.05 12.07
CA SER A 178 7.39 5.17 11.66
C SER A 178 6.35 5.97 10.93
N SER A 179 5.90 5.51 9.76
CA SER A 179 4.80 6.14 9.05
C SER A 179 3.49 5.98 9.85
N VAL A 180 2.60 6.96 9.75
CA VAL A 180 1.24 6.90 10.31
C VAL A 180 0.23 6.54 9.24
N ASP A 181 0.45 7.04 8.04
CA ASP A 181 -0.35 6.81 6.84
C ASP A 181 0.47 6.00 5.82
N HIS A 182 -0.16 5.70 4.70
CA HIS A 182 0.48 5.02 3.59
C HIS A 182 0.10 5.63 2.24
N THR A 183 0.48 6.90 2.05
CA THR A 183 0.21 7.70 0.84
C THR A 183 0.63 7.01 -0.47
N GLY A 184 1.67 6.16 -0.43
CA GLY A 184 2.09 5.34 -1.57
C GLY A 184 0.98 4.42 -2.11
N PHE A 185 0.11 3.86 -1.25
CA PHE A 185 -1.02 3.04 -1.73
C PHE A 185 -2.02 3.89 -2.50
N GLN A 186 -2.38 5.04 -1.96
CA GLN A 186 -3.33 5.94 -2.61
C GLN A 186 -2.83 6.38 -3.99
N ARG A 187 -1.55 6.76 -4.09
CA ARG A 187 -0.91 7.12 -5.36
C ARG A 187 -1.00 5.99 -6.39
N ARG A 188 -0.57 4.78 -6.02
CA ARG A 188 -0.56 3.61 -6.92
C ARG A 188 -1.96 3.14 -7.30
N LEU A 189 -2.90 3.14 -6.37
CA LEU A 189 -4.29 2.76 -6.65
C LEU A 189 -4.98 3.79 -7.54
N ARG A 190 -4.65 5.07 -7.39
CA ARG A 190 -5.16 6.11 -8.26
C ARG A 190 -4.63 5.98 -9.68
N GLU A 191 -3.32 5.76 -9.84
CA GLU A 191 -2.71 5.45 -11.15
C GLU A 191 -3.43 4.27 -11.81
N PHE A 192 -3.63 3.19 -11.06
CA PHE A 192 -4.36 2.01 -11.51
C PHE A 192 -5.82 2.30 -11.91
N ASN A 193 -6.54 3.12 -11.12
CA ASN A 193 -7.92 3.50 -11.42
C ASN A 193 -8.02 4.37 -12.68
N CYS A 194 -7.09 5.31 -12.87
CA CYS A 194 -7.01 6.12 -14.08
C CYS A 194 -6.77 5.25 -15.31
N GLU A 195 -5.81 4.32 -15.26
CA GLU A 195 -5.54 3.39 -16.36
C GLU A 195 -6.76 2.52 -16.68
N LEU A 196 -7.41 1.97 -15.64
CA LEU A 196 -8.61 1.16 -15.80
C LEU A 196 -9.78 1.96 -16.40
N ALA A 197 -9.99 3.20 -15.96
CA ALA A 197 -11.05 4.04 -16.49
C ALA A 197 -10.84 4.36 -17.98
N LEU A 198 -9.59 4.66 -18.37
CA LEU A 198 -9.23 4.84 -19.78
C LEU A 198 -9.50 3.57 -20.60
N GLU A 199 -9.13 2.39 -20.08
CA GLU A 199 -9.43 1.11 -20.73
C GLU A 199 -10.94 0.86 -20.90
N LEU A 200 -11.76 1.36 -19.98
CA LEU A 200 -13.22 1.21 -19.99
C LEU A 200 -13.95 2.33 -20.73
N GLY A 201 -13.26 3.37 -21.18
CA GLY A 201 -13.86 4.56 -21.80
C GLY A 201 -14.70 5.39 -20.83
N ILE A 202 -14.37 5.36 -19.54
CA ILE A 202 -15.05 6.11 -18.48
C ILE A 202 -14.22 7.36 -18.17
N ASP A 203 -14.90 8.51 -18.07
CA ASP A 203 -14.26 9.73 -17.59
C ASP A 203 -14.02 9.61 -16.07
N TYR A 204 -12.74 9.60 -15.66
CA TYR A 204 -12.33 9.49 -14.27
C TYR A 204 -11.55 10.74 -13.89
N PRO A 205 -11.90 11.43 -12.79
CA PRO A 205 -11.33 12.72 -12.47
C PRO A 205 -9.83 12.60 -12.19
N THR A 206 -9.01 13.01 -13.16
CA THR A 206 -7.60 13.34 -12.95
C THR A 206 -7.45 14.70 -12.26
N GLU A 207 -6.37 14.90 -11.50
CA GLU A 207 -6.16 16.03 -10.56
C GLU A 207 -6.42 17.45 -11.08
N ALA A 208 -6.49 17.67 -12.40
CA ALA A 208 -6.90 18.94 -12.99
C ALA A 208 -8.31 19.40 -12.55
N GLY A 209 -9.17 18.49 -12.06
CA GLY A 209 -10.52 18.82 -11.58
C GLY A 209 -10.64 19.19 -10.09
N LEU A 210 -9.64 18.87 -9.26
CA LEU A 210 -9.72 19.05 -7.79
C LEU A 210 -8.95 20.27 -7.27
N GLN A 211 -8.08 20.88 -8.07
CA GLN A 211 -7.47 22.18 -7.72
C GLN A 211 -8.45 23.36 -7.81
N ASN A 212 -9.68 23.15 -8.29
CA ASN A 212 -10.73 24.19 -8.35
C ASN A 212 -11.71 24.13 -7.16
N ILE A 213 -11.43 23.32 -6.13
CA ILE A 213 -12.21 23.29 -4.90
C ILE A 213 -11.25 23.33 -3.71
N THR A 214 -10.56 24.46 -3.52
CA THR A 214 -10.13 24.93 -2.21
C THR A 214 -9.94 26.44 -2.23
#